data_AF-A0A418KUC9-F1
#
_entry.id   AF-A0A418KUC9-F1
#
_cell.length_a   1.000
_cell.length_b   1.000
_cell.length_c   1.000
_cell.angle_alpha   90.00
_cell.angle_beta   90.00
_cell.angle_gamma   90.00
#
_symmetry.space_group_name_H-M   'P 1'
#
loop_
_entity.id
_entity.type
_entity.pdbx_description
1 polymer ?
#
loop_
_entity_poly.entity_id
_entity_poly.type
_entity_poly.pdbx_seq_one_letter_code
_entity_poly.pdbx_strand_id
1 'polypeptide(L)'
;MYAIPTAADILGVTPAALEAALDRGETIHSLTIACGQDPDRMTEAIVDAETADVVALAGIAGFGPDAIAEFTRELRAYLVAFVRDGEAAADRLFETRTLQPV
;
A
#
# COMPACT_ATOMS: atom_id res chain seq x y z
N MET A 1 -8.30 4.26 0.47
CA MET A 1 -7.07 3.53 0.80
C MET A 1 -7.41 2.56 1.92
N TYR A 2 -7.47 1.28 1.58
CA TYR A 2 -7.76 0.15 2.46
C TYR A 2 -6.52 -0.40 3.21
N ALA A 3 -5.32 0.10 2.94
CA ALA A 3 -4.06 -0.42 3.47
C ALA A 3 -4.04 -0.44 5.00
N ILE A 4 -4.44 0.66 5.65
CA ILE A 4 -4.50 0.76 7.12
C ILE A 4 -5.59 -0.18 7.68
N PRO A 5 -6.85 -0.15 7.21
CA PRO A 5 -7.86 -1.13 7.64
C PRO A 5 -7.44 -2.60 7.48
N THR A 6 -6.88 -2.97 6.32
CA THR A 6 -6.43 -4.34 6.04
C THR A 6 -5.27 -4.76 6.94
N ALA A 7 -4.26 -3.90 7.11
CA ALA A 7 -3.15 -4.17 8.02
C ALA A 7 -3.61 -4.29 9.47
N ALA A 8 -4.51 -3.40 9.91
CA ALA A 8 -5.06 -3.41 11.26
C ALA A 8 -5.83 -4.70 11.56
N ASP A 9 -6.66 -5.17 10.61
CA ASP A 9 -7.39 -6.43 10.71
C ASP A 9 -6.44 -7.64 10.85
N ILE A 10 -5.42 -7.72 9.98
CA ILE A 10 -4.43 -8.81 10.01
C ILE A 10 -3.61 -8.80 11.31
N LEU A 11 -3.26 -7.61 11.82
CA LEU A 11 -2.53 -7.44 13.08
C LEU A 11 -3.42 -7.61 14.33
N GLY A 12 -4.75 -7.68 14.16
CA GLY A 12 -5.70 -7.77 15.27
C GLY A 12 -5.78 -6.49 16.11
N VAL A 13 -5.53 -5.32 15.51
CA VAL A 13 -5.61 -4.00 16.16
C VAL A 13 -6.67 -3.12 15.52
N THR A 14 -7.00 -2.00 16.14
CA THR A 14 -7.88 -1.01 15.49
C THR A 14 -7.08 -0.15 14.50
N PRO A 15 -7.71 0.36 13.43
CA PRO A 15 -7.06 1.29 12.50
C PRO A 15 -6.40 2.48 13.19
N ALA A 16 -7.09 3.08 14.16
CA ALA A 16 -6.56 4.21 14.94
C ALA A 16 -5.33 3.85 15.78
N ALA A 17 -5.25 2.62 16.32
CA ALA A 17 -4.07 2.17 17.05
C ALA A 17 -2.87 1.95 16.13
N LEU A 18 -3.12 1.45 14.92
CA LEU A 18 -2.11 1.32 13.88
C LEU A 18 -1.60 2.70 13.43
N GLU A 19 -2.50 3.63 13.11
CA GLU A 19 -2.14 5.02 12.75
C GLU A 19 -1.26 5.67 13.82
N ALA A 20 -1.66 5.57 15.09
CA ALA A 20 -0.85 6.10 16.18
C ALA A 20 0.55 5.45 16.30
N ALA A 21 0.73 4.21 15.83
CA ALA A 21 2.04 3.56 15.77
C ALA A 21 2.87 4.08 14.60
N LEU A 22 2.25 4.27 13.43
CA LEU A 22 2.91 4.87 12.27
C LEU A 22 3.36 6.31 12.57
N ASP A 23 2.54 7.08 13.30
CA ASP A 23 2.88 8.44 13.76
C ASP A 23 4.11 8.48 14.70
N ARG A 24 4.39 7.38 15.40
CA ARG A 24 5.60 7.24 16.24
C ARG A 24 6.83 6.84 15.43
N GLY A 25 6.70 6.62 14.13
CA GLY A 25 7.77 6.18 13.24
C GLY A 25 7.90 4.66 13.11
N GLU A 26 6.93 3.89 13.59
CA GLU A 26 6.87 2.45 13.31
C GLU A 26 6.41 2.23 11.86
N THR A 27 6.75 1.08 11.28
CA THR A 27 6.28 0.69 9.94
C THR A 27 5.35 -0.50 10.05
N ILE A 28 4.46 -0.68 9.07
CA ILE A 28 3.62 -1.88 8.99
C ILE A 28 4.53 -3.12 8.95
N HIS A 29 5.66 -3.06 8.25
CA HIS A 29 6.65 -4.13 8.23
C HIS A 29 7.21 -4.46 9.62
N SER A 30 7.69 -3.47 10.38
CA SER A 30 8.22 -3.71 11.73
C SER A 30 7.16 -4.23 12.71
N LEU A 31 5.93 -3.72 12.60
CA LEU A 31 4.80 -4.16 13.41
C LEU A 31 4.40 -5.62 13.07
N THR A 32 4.40 -5.96 11.78
CA THR A 32 4.11 -7.33 11.31
C THR A 32 5.09 -8.33 11.88
N ILE A 33 6.39 -8.01 11.85
CA ILE A 33 7.43 -8.84 12.48
C ILE A 33 7.21 -8.95 13.99
N ALA A 34 6.92 -7.82 14.67
CA ALA A 34 6.69 -7.81 16.12
C ALA A 34 5.49 -8.69 16.53
N CYS A 35 4.48 -8.79 15.67
CA CYS A 35 3.32 -9.66 15.85
C CYS A 35 3.57 -11.12 15.42
N GLY A 36 4.78 -11.47 14.96
CA GLY A 36 5.13 -12.83 14.52
C GLY A 36 4.46 -13.23 13.20
N GLN A 37 4.02 -12.26 12.41
CA GLN A 37 3.39 -12.45 11.11
C GLN A 37 4.44 -12.32 9.99
N ASP A 38 4.10 -12.83 8.81
CA ASP A 38 4.95 -12.76 7.62
C ASP A 38 4.78 -11.40 6.90
N PRO A 39 5.82 -10.55 6.82
CA PRO A 39 5.74 -9.25 6.16
C PRO A 39 5.47 -9.31 4.66
N ASP A 40 5.89 -10.39 3.99
CA ASP A 40 5.66 -10.53 2.55
C ASP A 40 4.17 -10.84 2.31
N ARG A 41 3.57 -11.71 3.12
CA ARG A 41 2.12 -11.95 3.08
C ARG A 41 1.30 -10.72 3.44
N MET A 42 1.74 -9.94 4.43
CA MET A 42 1.10 -8.66 4.76
C MET A 42 1.12 -7.71 3.56
N THR A 43 2.27 -7.60 2.89
CA THR A 43 2.43 -6.74 1.71
C THR A 43 1.52 -7.19 0.58
N GLU A 44 1.47 -8.49 0.29
CA GLU A 44 0.58 -9.05 -0.73
C GLU A 44 -0.89 -8.78 -0.41
N ALA A 45 -1.33 -9.00 0.83
CA ALA A 45 -2.71 -8.76 1.24
C ALA A 45 -3.13 -7.28 1.07
N ILE A 46 -2.25 -6.35 1.43
CA ILE A 46 -2.49 -4.91 1.24
C ILE A 46 -2.56 -4.57 -0.25
N VAL A 47 -1.62 -5.08 -1.05
CA VAL A 47 -1.61 -4.83 -2.50
C VAL A 47 -2.87 -5.38 -3.17
N ASP A 48 -3.29 -6.60 -2.83
CA ASP A 48 -4.46 -7.23 -3.43
C ASP A 48 -5.74 -6.47 -3.03
N ALA A 49 -5.87 -6.08 -1.76
CA ALA A 49 -7.01 -5.30 -1.29
C ALA A 49 -7.13 -3.94 -2.02
N GLU A 50 -6.02 -3.23 -2.20
CA GLU A 50 -6.03 -1.90 -2.85
C GLU A 50 -6.19 -1.97 -4.36
N THR A 51 -5.64 -3.01 -4.99
CA THR A 51 -5.68 -3.14 -6.46
C THR A 51 -7.01 -3.68 -6.97
N ALA A 52 -7.76 -4.47 -6.18
CA ALA A 52 -9.03 -5.05 -6.60
C ALA A 52 -10.06 -3.98 -7.01
N ASP A 53 -10.28 -2.97 -6.16
CA ASP A 53 -11.26 -1.92 -6.42
C ASP A 53 -10.85 -1.02 -7.58
N VAL A 54 -9.56 -0.69 -7.65
CA VAL A 54 -8.98 0.11 -8.73
C VAL A 54 -9.18 -0.57 -10.08
N VAL A 55 -8.82 -1.86 -10.18
CA VAL A 55 -8.93 -2.62 -11.42
C VAL A 55 -10.39 -2.71 -11.85
N ALA A 56 -11.30 -2.96 -10.91
CA ALA A 56 -12.73 -3.00 -11.18
C ALA A 56 -13.25 -1.66 -11.72
N LEU A 57 -12.91 -0.55 -11.06
CA LEU A 57 -13.34 0.80 -11.47
C LEU A 57 -12.74 1.21 -12.81
N ALA A 58 -11.44 0.92 -13.05
CA ALA A 58 -10.78 1.22 -14.31
C ALA A 58 -11.39 0.42 -15.48
N GLY A 59 -11.75 -0.85 -15.23
CA GLY A 59 -12.50 -1.65 -16.19
C GLY A 59 -13.87 -1.05 -16.52
N ILE A 60 -14.62 -0.60 -15.51
CA ILE A 60 -15.92 0.07 -15.71
C ILE A 60 -15.77 1.39 -16.48
N ALA A 61 -14.71 2.15 -16.21
CA ALA A 61 -14.40 3.40 -16.89
C ALA A 61 -13.86 3.22 -18.32
N GLY A 62 -13.63 1.98 -18.77
CA GLY A 62 -13.21 1.68 -20.14
C GLY A 62 -11.71 1.83 -20.40
N PHE A 63 -10.87 1.83 -19.36
CA PHE A 63 -9.42 1.80 -19.53
C PHE A 63 -8.97 0.50 -20.19
N GLY A 64 -7.97 0.59 -21.07
CA GLY A 64 -7.36 -0.59 -21.70
C GLY A 64 -6.54 -1.43 -20.70
N PRO A 65 -6.37 -2.73 -20.97
CA PRO A 65 -5.67 -3.65 -20.06
C PRO A 65 -4.22 -3.23 -19.78
N ASP A 66 -3.53 -2.64 -20.76
CA ASP A 66 -2.16 -2.17 -20.59
C ASP A 66 -2.07 -0.99 -19.61
N ALA A 67 -3.03 -0.04 -19.69
CA ALA A 67 -3.11 1.09 -18.78
C ALA A 67 -3.44 0.65 -17.35
N ILE A 68 -4.34 -0.33 -17.21
CA ILE A 68 -4.67 -0.94 -15.91
C ILE A 68 -3.44 -1.65 -15.33
N ALA A 69 -2.70 -2.41 -16.15
CA ALA A 69 -1.50 -3.10 -15.72
C ALA A 69 -0.39 -2.13 -15.29
N GLU A 70 -0.20 -1.04 -16.03
CA GLU A 70 0.75 0.02 -15.68
C GLU A 70 0.38 0.67 -14.34
N PHE A 71 -0.88 1.10 -14.17
CA PHE A 71 -1.36 1.69 -12.93
C PHE A 71 -1.19 0.74 -11.74
N THR A 72 -1.56 -0.54 -11.91
CA THR A 72 -1.44 -1.57 -10.87
C THR A 72 0.02 -1.79 -10.46
N ARG A 73 0.95 -1.74 -11.42
CA ARG A 73 2.39 -1.84 -11.15
C ARG A 73 2.91 -0.66 -10.34
N GLU A 74 2.47 0.56 -10.65
CA GLU A 74 2.85 1.76 -9.91
C GLU A 74 2.27 1.76 -8.50
N LEU A 75 0.98 1.43 -8.37
CA LEU A 75 0.32 1.28 -7.07
C LEU A 75 1.00 0.22 -6.21
N ARG A 76 1.36 -0.93 -6.79
CA ARG A 76 2.14 -1.96 -6.09
C ARG A 76 3.47 -1.41 -5.58
N ALA A 77 4.22 -0.68 -6.40
CA ALA A 77 5.51 -0.12 -5.97
C ALA A 77 5.35 0.88 -4.81
N TYR A 78 4.30 1.71 -4.86
CA TYR A 78 3.96 2.61 -3.76
C TYR A 78 3.61 1.85 -2.49
N LEU A 79 2.70 0.87 -2.55
CA LEU A 79 2.27 0.12 -1.37
C LEU A 79 3.39 -0.69 -0.73
N VAL A 80 4.30 -1.25 -1.52
CA VAL A 80 5.51 -1.92 -1.00
C VAL A 80 6.37 -0.94 -0.21
N ALA A 81 6.61 0.26 -0.74
CA ALA A 81 7.38 1.29 -0.04
C ALA A 81 6.64 1.81 1.20
N PHE A 82 5.32 1.98 1.13
CA PHE A 82 4.49 2.37 2.27
C PHE A 82 4.60 1.36 3.41
N VAL A 83 4.49 0.06 3.11
CA VAL A 83 4.58 -1.00 4.12
C VAL A 83 5.98 -1.09 4.73
N ARG A 84 7.03 -1.02 3.91
CA ARG A 84 8.42 -1.23 4.34
C ARG A 84 9.06 0.00 4.98
N ASP A 85 8.86 1.15 4.36
CA ASP A 85 9.63 2.37 4.63
C ASP A 85 8.75 3.52 5.15
N GLY A 86 7.42 3.34 5.16
CA GLY A 86 6.45 4.32 5.63
C GLY A 86 6.00 5.32 4.56
N GLU A 87 4.97 6.11 4.92
CA GLU A 87 4.29 7.06 4.01
C GLU A 87 5.22 8.06 3.35
N ALA A 88 6.07 8.74 4.14
CA ALA A 88 7.00 9.73 3.60
C ALA A 88 7.99 9.17 2.57
N ALA A 89 8.33 7.87 2.65
CA ALA A 89 9.17 7.22 1.65
C ALA A 89 8.38 6.84 0.40
N ALA A 90 7.14 6.39 0.58
CA ALA A 90 6.23 6.07 -0.50
C ALA A 90 5.86 7.32 -1.32
N ASP A 91 5.54 8.44 -0.67
CA ASP A 91 5.20 9.71 -1.31
C ASP A 91 6.32 10.22 -2.21
N ARG A 92 7.57 10.12 -1.74
CA ARG A 92 8.75 10.50 -2.54
C ARG A 92 8.83 9.73 -3.86
N LEU A 93 8.35 8.50 -3.95
CA LEU A 93 8.33 7.76 -5.22
C LEU A 93 7.40 8.41 -6.24
N PHE A 94 6.26 8.95 -5.79
CA PHE A 94 5.33 9.69 -6.65
C PHE A 94 5.86 11.08 -7.01
N GLU A 95 6.41 11.81 -6.04
CA GLU A 95 7.01 13.13 -6.28
C GLU A 95 8.17 13.04 -7.28
N THR A 96 9.03 12.02 -7.15
CA THR A 96 10.19 11.87 -8.05
C THR A 96 9.75 11.50 -9.48
N ARG A 97 8.65 10.74 -9.65
CA ARG A 97 8.11 10.40 -10.99
C ARG A 97 7.34 11.55 -11.64
N THR A 98 6.59 12.32 -10.86
CA THR A 98 5.83 13.48 -11.37
C THR A 98 6.72 14.66 -11.76
N LEU A 99 7.94 14.74 -11.22
CA LEU A 99 8.92 15.80 -11.54
C LEU A 99 9.86 15.45 -12.69
N GLN A 100 9.79 14.24 -13.27
CA GLN A 100 10.56 13.91 -14.46
C GLN A 100 9.79 14.35 -15.72
N PRO A 101 10.37 15.22 -16.57
CA PRO A 101 9.73 15.59 -17.83
C PRO A 101 9.73 14.37 -18.76
N VAL A 102 8.58 14.10 -19.36
CA VAL A 102 8.41 13.19 -20.51
C VAL A 102 9.12 13.71 -21.75
#